data_AF-A0A7Y4UD65-F1
#
_entry.id   AF-A0A7Y4UD65-F1
#
_cell.length_a   1.000
_cell.length_b   1.000
_cell.length_c   1.000
_cell.angle_alpha   90.00
_cell.angle_beta   90.00
_cell.angle_gamma   90.00
#
_symmetry.space_group_name_H-M   'P 1'
#
loop_
_entity.id
_entity.type
_entity.pdbx_description
1 polymer ?
#
loop_
_entity_poly.entity_id
_entity_poly.type
_entity_poly.pdbx_seq_one_letter_code
_entity_poly.pdbx_strand_id
1 'polypeptide(L)'
;MATIKQIAEAALAGEGLLLRSLTQDFLRGQTDLSSCPKPETEDARVLTTAAALLELLATRVRQAPPAWTKDVGALSEPIYLLKAAATMKRLRALCEDEAPEPLRQRGLYAPPNYLEFV
;
A
#
# COMPACT_ATOMS: atom_id res chain seq x y z
N MET A 1 -11.72 -6.67 -13.00
CA MET A 1 -11.28 -7.14 -11.66
C MET A 1 -10.04 -6.35 -11.31
N ALA A 2 -10.01 -5.64 -10.18
CA ALA A 2 -8.86 -4.82 -9.79
C ALA A 2 -7.68 -5.70 -9.41
N THR A 3 -6.45 -5.25 -9.69
CA THR A 3 -5.21 -5.94 -9.35
C THR A 3 -4.40 -5.15 -8.32
N ILE A 4 -3.53 -5.82 -7.57
CA ILE A 4 -2.64 -5.15 -6.60
C ILE A 4 -1.71 -4.13 -7.28
N LYS A 5 -1.33 -4.37 -8.54
CA LYS A 5 -0.56 -3.43 -9.36
C LYS A 5 -1.29 -2.10 -9.55
N GLN A 6 -2.56 -2.15 -9.96
CA GLN A 6 -3.38 -0.96 -10.18
C GLN A 6 -3.61 -0.17 -8.88
N ILE A 7 -3.77 -0.87 -7.75
CA ILE A 7 -3.87 -0.23 -6.43
C ILE A 7 -2.56 0.50 -6.10
N ALA A 8 -1.41 -0.15 -6.31
CA ALA A 8 -0.10 0.46 -6.06
C ALA A 8 0.15 1.69 -6.95
N GLU A 9 -0.19 1.61 -8.23
CA GLU A 9 -0.10 2.73 -9.18
C GLU A 9 -1.01 3.90 -8.75
N ALA A 10 -2.26 3.64 -8.36
CA ALA A 10 -3.17 4.66 -7.86
C ALA A 10 -2.69 5.31 -6.55
N ALA A 11 -2.06 4.52 -5.66
CA ALA A 11 -1.46 5.02 -4.43
C ALA A 11 -0.28 5.97 -4.71
N LEU A 12 0.61 5.58 -5.63
CA LEU A 12 1.74 6.41 -6.04
C LEU A 12 1.30 7.68 -6.79
N ALA A 13 0.24 7.59 -7.58
CA ALA A 13 -0.36 8.74 -8.27
C ALA A 13 -1.13 9.67 -7.30
N GLY A 14 -1.37 9.24 -6.06
CA GLY A 14 -2.15 9.96 -5.05
C GLY A 14 -3.62 10.12 -5.44
N GLU A 15 -4.18 9.14 -6.15
CA GLU A 15 -5.57 9.13 -6.63
C GLU A 15 -6.50 8.50 -5.58
N GLY A 16 -6.77 9.23 -4.50
CA GLY A 16 -7.46 8.68 -3.31
C GLY A 16 -8.83 8.03 -3.58
N LEU A 17 -9.65 8.62 -4.47
CA LEU A 17 -10.96 8.05 -4.84
C LEU A 17 -10.82 6.75 -5.65
N LEU A 18 -9.94 6.75 -6.67
CA LEU A 18 -9.69 5.56 -7.48
C LEU A 18 -9.10 4.45 -6.61
N LEU A 19 -8.11 4.78 -5.79
CA LEU A 19 -7.47 3.87 -4.86
C LEU A 19 -8.48 3.19 -3.94
N ARG A 20 -9.43 3.96 -3.38
CA ARG A 20 -10.50 3.42 -2.55
C ARG A 20 -11.36 2.42 -3.33
N SER A 21 -11.81 2.77 -4.53
CA SER A 21 -12.62 1.87 -5.37
C SER A 21 -11.88 0.59 -5.72
N LEU A 22 -10.64 0.70 -6.21
CA LEU A 22 -9.82 -0.45 -6.59
C LEU A 22 -9.55 -1.37 -5.40
N THR A 23 -9.27 -0.82 -4.21
CA THR A 23 -9.02 -1.63 -3.01
C THR A 23 -10.27 -2.40 -2.60
N GLN A 24 -11.44 -1.75 -2.62
CA GLN A 24 -12.70 -2.42 -2.30
C GLN A 24 -13.04 -3.52 -3.30
N ASP A 25 -12.87 -3.25 -4.60
CA ASP A 25 -13.11 -4.24 -5.66
C ASP A 25 -12.13 -5.42 -5.59
N PHE A 26 -10.86 -5.16 -5.25
CA PHE A 26 -9.85 -6.19 -5.04
C PHE A 26 -10.18 -7.08 -3.84
N LEU A 27 -10.53 -6.49 -2.68
CA LEU A 27 -10.89 -7.26 -1.49
C LEU A 27 -12.19 -8.07 -1.66
N ARG A 28 -13.13 -7.59 -2.47
CA ARG A 28 -14.33 -8.35 -2.82
C ARG A 28 -14.04 -9.54 -3.74
N GLY A 29 -13.09 -9.38 -4.66
CA GLY A 29 -12.74 -10.40 -5.65
C GLY A 29 -11.69 -11.41 -5.19
N GLN A 30 -10.83 -11.04 -4.24
CA GLN A 30 -9.71 -11.86 -3.78
C GLN A 30 -10.00 -12.46 -2.41
N THR A 31 -10.43 -13.73 -2.37
CA THR A 31 -10.77 -14.43 -1.13
C THR A 31 -9.53 -14.83 -0.31
N ASP A 32 -8.43 -15.13 -0.99
CA ASP A 32 -7.15 -15.51 -0.38
C ASP A 32 -6.05 -14.56 -0.85
N LEU A 33 -5.60 -13.69 0.06
CA LEU A 33 -4.52 -12.76 -0.24
C LEU A 33 -3.16 -13.43 -0.32
N SER A 34 -2.97 -14.59 0.31
CA SER A 34 -1.67 -15.28 0.37
C SER A 34 -1.23 -15.86 -0.98
N SER A 35 -2.20 -16.19 -1.85
CA SER A 35 -1.98 -16.67 -3.22
C SER A 35 -1.94 -15.55 -4.26
N CYS A 36 -2.02 -14.28 -3.85
CA CYS A 36 -1.96 -13.16 -4.77
C CYS A 36 -0.60 -13.13 -5.50
N PRO A 37 -0.57 -13.19 -6.84
CA PRO A 37 0.66 -13.29 -7.60
C PRO A 37 1.48 -12.00 -7.52
N LYS A 38 2.81 -12.15 -7.62
CA LYS A 38 3.72 -11.01 -7.73
C LYS A 38 3.39 -10.23 -9.01
N PRO A 39 3.21 -8.90 -8.95
CA PRO A 39 2.92 -8.11 -10.14
C PRO A 39 4.14 -8.06 -11.07
N GLU A 40 3.89 -8.22 -12.38
CA GLU A 40 4.90 -8.00 -13.41
C GLU A 40 5.10 -6.48 -13.63
N THR A 41 6.24 -5.99 -13.17
CA THR A 41 6.66 -4.59 -13.31
C THR A 41 8.17 -4.48 -13.18
N GLU A 42 8.75 -3.55 -13.95
CA GLU A 42 10.15 -3.14 -13.81
C GLU A 42 10.31 -1.96 -12.83
N ASP A 43 9.20 -1.26 -12.50
CA ASP A 43 9.22 -0.17 -11.53
C ASP A 43 9.25 -0.71 -10.10
N ALA A 44 10.42 -0.57 -9.45
CA ALA A 44 10.64 -0.95 -8.06
C ALA A 44 9.68 -0.25 -7.09
N ARG A 45 9.22 0.98 -7.38
CA ARG A 45 8.25 1.71 -6.54
C ARG A 45 6.91 1.02 -6.57
N VAL A 46 6.46 0.59 -7.74
CA VAL A 46 5.20 -0.15 -7.89
C VAL A 46 5.29 -1.49 -7.15
N LEU A 47 6.39 -2.23 -7.33
CA LEU A 47 6.56 -3.54 -6.66
C LEU A 47 6.60 -3.41 -5.14
N THR A 48 7.35 -2.44 -4.62
CA THR A 48 7.49 -2.18 -3.18
C THR A 48 6.17 -1.72 -2.56
N THR A 49 5.46 -0.82 -3.25
CA THR A 49 4.14 -0.35 -2.83
C THR A 49 3.13 -1.49 -2.86
N ALA A 50 3.12 -2.33 -3.90
CA ALA A 50 2.26 -3.50 -3.98
C ALA A 50 2.50 -4.47 -2.81
N ALA A 51 3.76 -4.78 -2.50
CA ALA A 51 4.10 -5.65 -1.37
C ALA A 51 3.62 -5.08 -0.03
N ALA A 52 3.92 -3.80 0.24
CA ALA A 52 3.55 -3.13 1.47
C ALA A 52 2.03 -3.04 1.66
N LEU A 53 1.31 -2.69 0.59
CA LEU A 53 -0.15 -2.61 0.60
C LEU A 53 -0.77 -3.98 0.82
N LEU A 54 -0.23 -5.02 0.20
CA LEU A 54 -0.76 -6.36 0.35
C LEU A 54 -0.55 -6.92 1.75
N GLU A 55 0.60 -6.66 2.37
CA GLU A 55 0.85 -6.98 3.79
C GLU A 55 -0.07 -6.19 4.73
N LEU A 56 -0.28 -4.90 4.46
CA LEU A 56 -1.20 -4.07 5.22
C LEU A 56 -2.63 -4.63 5.16
N LEU A 57 -3.12 -4.92 3.95
CA LEU A 57 -4.45 -5.46 3.73
C LEU A 57 -4.59 -6.84 4.37
N ALA A 58 -3.61 -7.73 4.20
CA ALA A 58 -3.58 -9.06 4.80
C ALA A 58 -3.66 -9.00 6.33
N THR A 59 -2.88 -8.11 6.95
CA THR A 59 -2.91 -7.88 8.40
C THR A 59 -4.31 -7.46 8.87
N ARG A 60 -4.97 -6.55 8.13
CA ARG A 60 -6.31 -6.06 8.49
C ARG A 60 -7.40 -7.10 8.33
N VAL A 61 -7.30 -7.97 7.32
CA VAL A 61 -8.26 -9.08 7.13
C VAL A 61 -7.84 -10.36 7.87
N ARG A 62 -6.79 -10.31 8.70
CA ARG A 62 -6.22 -11.43 9.48
C ARG A 62 -5.83 -12.63 8.61
N GLN A 63 -5.28 -12.37 7.44
CA GLN A 63 -4.72 -13.38 6.55
C GLN A 63 -3.20 -13.28 6.49
N ALA A 64 -2.55 -14.35 6.05
CA ALA A 64 -1.13 -14.31 5.74
C ALA A 64 -0.90 -13.53 4.44
N PRO A 65 0.12 -12.65 4.37
CA PRO A 65 0.55 -12.06 3.11
C PRO A 65 1.25 -13.10 2.22
N PRO A 66 1.35 -12.88 0.90
CA PRO A 66 2.13 -13.77 0.03
C PRO A 66 3.60 -13.85 0.42
N ALA A 67 4.19 -15.02 0.25
CA ALA A 67 5.59 -15.25 0.57
C ALA A 67 6.54 -14.27 -0.15
N TRP A 68 6.25 -13.93 -1.40
CA TRP A 68 7.10 -13.05 -2.22
C TRP A 68 7.23 -11.63 -1.66
N THR A 69 6.29 -11.17 -0.82
CA THR A 69 6.33 -9.82 -0.22
C THR A 69 7.55 -9.63 0.69
N LYS A 70 8.05 -10.72 1.29
CA LYS A 70 9.26 -10.73 2.13
C LYS A 70 10.55 -10.48 1.36
N ASP A 71 10.56 -10.82 0.08
CA ASP A 71 11.73 -10.63 -0.79
C ASP A 71 11.83 -9.19 -1.34
N VAL A 72 10.81 -8.36 -1.07
CA VAL A 72 10.74 -6.98 -1.57
C VAL A 72 11.22 -6.02 -0.48
N GLY A 73 12.40 -5.46 -0.73
CA GLY A 73 13.05 -4.50 0.17
C GLY A 73 12.41 -3.10 0.16
N ALA A 74 13.03 -2.20 0.93
CA ALA A 74 12.62 -0.81 1.05
C ALA A 74 13.03 0.04 -0.16
N LEU A 75 12.34 1.17 -0.34
CA LEU A 75 12.73 2.18 -1.32
C LEU A 75 13.97 2.96 -0.86
N SER A 76 14.78 3.40 -1.82
CA SER A 76 15.92 4.28 -1.58
C SER A 76 15.49 5.69 -1.13
N GLU A 77 14.34 6.15 -1.63
CA GLU A 77 13.75 7.44 -1.31
C GLU A 77 12.34 7.23 -0.73
N PRO A 78 12.04 7.80 0.45
CA PRO A 78 10.71 7.66 1.02
C PRO A 78 9.62 8.36 0.23
N ILE A 79 8.42 7.77 0.19
CA ILE A 79 7.27 8.29 -0.54
C ILE A 79 6.10 8.49 0.43
N TYR A 80 5.48 9.68 0.37
CA TYR A 80 4.23 9.96 1.06
C TYR A 80 3.06 9.63 0.15
N LEU A 81 2.19 8.72 0.58
CA LEU A 81 1.07 8.23 -0.23
C LEU A 81 -0.14 9.19 -0.25
N LEU A 82 -0.05 10.33 0.46
CA LEU A 82 -1.04 11.40 0.44
C LEU A 82 -0.41 12.69 -0.07
N LYS A 83 -0.96 13.25 -1.16
CA LYS A 83 -0.55 14.56 -1.70
C LYS A 83 -0.61 15.67 -0.65
N ALA A 84 -1.59 15.62 0.25
CA ALA A 84 -1.76 16.60 1.33
C ALA A 84 -0.59 16.61 2.32
N ALA A 85 0.17 15.52 2.46
CA ALA A 85 1.35 15.48 3.33
C ALA A 85 2.48 16.41 2.82
N ALA A 86 2.48 16.78 1.53
CA ALA A 86 3.43 17.74 0.98
C ALA A 86 3.23 19.17 1.51
N THR A 87 1.99 19.54 1.82
CA THR A 87 1.64 20.91 2.25
C THR A 87 1.27 21.01 3.73
N MET A 88 0.75 19.94 4.33
CA MET A 88 0.28 19.91 5.71
C MET A 88 1.32 19.32 6.66
N LYS A 89 2.12 20.17 7.31
CA LYS A 89 3.20 19.74 8.23
C LYS A 89 2.75 18.75 9.32
N ARG A 90 1.57 18.97 9.92
CA ARG A 90 1.03 18.09 10.97
C ARG A 90 0.67 16.70 10.42
N LEU A 91 0.10 16.65 9.22
CA LEU A 91 -0.23 15.38 8.56
C LEU A 91 1.05 14.63 8.18
N ARG A 92 2.07 15.35 7.72
CA ARG A 92 3.37 14.78 7.42
C ARG A 92 4.00 14.10 8.63
N ALA A 93 4.07 14.79 9.76
CA ALA A 93 4.59 14.23 11.02
C ALA A 93 3.79 12.99 11.44
N LEU A 94 2.45 13.06 11.35
CA LEU A 94 1.59 11.90 11.63
C LEU A 94 1.93 10.70 10.72
N CYS A 95 2.16 10.92 9.42
CA CYS A 95 2.54 9.85 8.51
C CYS A 95 3.93 9.27 8.79
N GLU A 96 4.87 10.04 9.34
CA GLU A 96 6.22 9.57 9.66
C GLU A 96 6.22 8.76 10.97
N ASP A 97 5.54 9.27 11.99
CA ASP A 97 5.52 8.69 13.33
C ASP A 97 4.62 7.45 13.42
N GLU A 98 3.45 7.51 12.78
CA GLU A 98 2.35 6.55 12.96
C GLU A 98 2.06 5.73 11.68
N ALA A 99 2.99 5.68 10.73
CA ALA A 99 2.82 4.83 9.55
C ALA A 99 2.64 3.35 9.92
N PRO A 100 1.68 2.64 9.30
CA PRO A 100 1.54 1.21 9.46
C PRO A 100 2.86 0.49 9.15
N GLU A 101 3.21 -0.50 9.98
CA GLU A 101 4.51 -1.18 9.93
C GLU A 101 4.91 -1.66 8.51
N PRO A 102 4.04 -2.36 7.74
CA PRO A 102 4.40 -2.82 6.40
C PRO A 102 4.80 -1.71 5.42
N LEU A 103 4.23 -0.52 5.60
CA LEU A 103 4.56 0.67 4.81
C LEU A 103 5.84 1.33 5.32
N ARG A 104 5.93 1.55 6.64
CA ARG A 104 7.06 2.23 7.28
C ARG A 104 8.39 1.52 7.02
N GLN A 105 8.41 0.20 7.15
CA GLN A 105 9.61 -0.61 6.89
C GLN A 105 10.13 -0.47 5.45
N ARG A 106 9.28 -0.04 4.51
CA ARG A 106 9.59 0.10 3.09
C ARG A 106 9.78 1.54 2.62
N GLY A 107 9.81 2.50 3.53
CA GLY A 107 9.91 3.92 3.21
C GLY A 107 8.63 4.49 2.61
N LEU A 108 7.47 3.90 2.92
CA LEU A 108 6.16 4.41 2.51
C LEU A 108 5.46 5.03 3.73
N TYR A 109 5.06 6.29 3.62
CA TYR A 109 4.45 7.04 4.70
C TYR A 109 3.00 7.37 4.40
N ALA A 110 2.13 6.97 5.31
CA ALA A 110 0.69 7.19 5.25
C ALA A 110 0.13 7.22 6.69
N PRO A 111 -1.03 7.84 6.94
CA PRO A 111 -1.62 7.84 8.27
C PRO A 111 -1.99 6.42 8.73
N PRO A 112 -2.15 6.16 10.05
CA PRO A 112 -2.40 4.83 10.58
C PRO A 112 -3.65 4.15 10.01
N ASN A 113 -4.68 4.95 9.71
CA ASN A 113 -5.95 4.50 9.13
C ASN A 113 -5.96 4.46 7.59
N TYR A 114 -4.80 4.57 6.93
CA TYR A 114 -4.73 4.60 5.47
C TYR A 114 -5.31 3.32 4.85
N LEU A 115 -6.30 3.42 3.96
CA LEU A 115 -7.06 2.29 3.40
C LEU A 115 -7.94 1.52 4.40
N GLU A 116 -8.29 2.13 5.53
CA GLU A 116 -9.41 1.66 6.34
C GLU A 116 -10.70 2.23 5.78
N PHE A 117 -11.63 1.33 5.46
CA PHE A 117 -12.96 1.68 5.00
C PHE A 117 -13.92 1.33 6.12
N VAL A 118 -14.09 2.26 7.06
CA VAL A 118 -15.19 2.23 8.04
C VAL A 118 -16.52 2.31 7.30
#